data_AF-A0A523LEJ3-F1
#
_entry.id   AF-A0A523LEJ3-F1
#
_cell.length_a   1.000
_cell.length_b   1.000
_cell.length_c   1.000
_cell.angle_alpha   90.00
_cell.angle_beta   90.00
_cell.angle_gamma   90.00
#
_symmetry.space_group_name_H-M   'P 1'
#
loop_
_entity.id
_entity.type
_entity.pdbx_description
1 polymer ?
#
loop_
_entity_poly.entity_id
_entity_poly.type
_entity_poly.pdbx_seq_one_letter_code
_entity_poly.pdbx_strand_id
1 'polypeptide(L)'
;MLAPVGLAQEQGAQRTDDGMYLISYESKLQPITINRIHNWVVHVETSDGSPVDDAMVTLIGGMPGHDHGLPTMPLATQYLGDGDYLVEGMKFHMNGWWQITISITVESSYDSVTFDLQL
;
A
#
# COMPACT_ATOMS: atom_id res chain seq x y z
N MET A 1 3.14 -20.74 -24.03
CA MET A 1 2.71 -19.35 -23.79
C MET A 1 3.30 -18.96 -22.46
N LEU A 2 4.37 -18.16 -22.46
CA LEU A 2 5.08 -17.75 -21.26
C LEU A 2 4.24 -16.68 -20.55
N ALA A 3 4.01 -16.85 -19.25
CA ALA A 3 3.43 -15.79 -18.43
C ALA A 3 4.34 -14.55 -18.52
N PRO A 4 3.77 -13.32 -18.56
CA PRO A 4 4.60 -12.13 -18.57
C PRO A 4 5.36 -12.06 -17.25
N VAL A 5 6.66 -11.75 -17.36
CA VAL A 5 7.54 -11.40 -16.25
C VAL A 5 6.97 -10.14 -15.59
N GLY A 6 6.67 -10.23 -14.30
CA GLY A 6 6.04 -9.17 -13.52
C GLY A 6 6.83 -7.87 -13.60
N LEU A 7 6.29 -6.90 -14.33
CA LEU A 7 6.52 -5.50 -14.06
C LEU A 7 5.80 -5.19 -12.75
N ALA A 8 6.33 -4.31 -11.90
CA ALA A 8 5.63 -3.83 -10.71
C ALA A 8 4.33 -3.14 -11.14
N GLN A 9 3.29 -3.95 -11.31
CA GLN A 9 2.01 -3.63 -11.91
C GLN A 9 1.04 -3.51 -10.75
N GLU A 10 0.28 -2.42 -10.74
CA GLU A 10 -0.88 -2.17 -9.88
C GLU A 10 -1.38 -3.46 -9.22
N GLN A 11 -1.12 -3.64 -7.93
CA GLN A 11 -1.74 -4.76 -7.24
C GLN A 11 -3.22 -4.42 -7.15
N GLY A 12 -4.06 -5.25 -7.79
CA GLY A 12 -5.51 -5.07 -7.77
C GLY A 12 -6.04 -4.98 -6.35
N ALA A 13 -7.23 -4.41 -6.20
CA ALA A 13 -7.81 -4.19 -4.88
C ALA A 13 -7.89 -5.50 -4.07
N GLN A 14 -7.44 -5.45 -2.82
CA GLN A 14 -7.50 -6.56 -1.87
C GLN A 14 -8.45 -6.21 -0.73
N ARG A 15 -9.21 -7.22 -0.29
CA ARG A 15 -10.03 -7.08 0.91
C ARG A 15 -9.15 -7.04 2.14
N THR A 16 -9.52 -6.21 3.09
CA THR A 16 -8.94 -6.21 4.43
C THR A 16 -9.32 -7.49 5.20
N ASP A 17 -8.59 -7.77 6.28
CA ASP A 17 -8.65 -9.01 7.05
C ASP A 17 -10.05 -9.28 7.61
N ASP A 18 -10.73 -8.24 8.12
CA ASP A 18 -12.12 -8.31 8.58
C ASP A 18 -13.14 -8.04 7.45
N GLY A 19 -12.66 -7.77 6.23
CA GLY A 19 -13.46 -7.58 5.03
C GLY A 19 -14.25 -6.27 4.98
N MET A 20 -13.95 -5.31 5.84
CA MET A 20 -14.67 -4.03 5.90
C MET A 20 -14.39 -3.16 4.67
N TYR A 21 -13.17 -3.26 4.13
CA TYR A 21 -12.70 -2.40 3.04
C TYR A 21 -12.08 -3.20 1.89
N LEU A 22 -12.02 -2.56 0.74
CA LEU A 22 -11.18 -2.92 -0.40
C LEU A 22 -10.11 -1.83 -0.56
N ILE A 23 -8.86 -2.24 -0.62
CA ILE A 23 -7.71 -1.35 -0.68
C ILE A 23 -6.94 -1.63 -1.95
N SER A 24 -6.49 -0.60 -2.65
CA SER A 24 -5.46 -0.72 -3.70
C SER A 24 -4.41 0.36 -3.49
N TYR A 25 -3.28 0.24 -4.20
CA TYR A 25 -2.28 1.29 -4.20
C TYR A 25 -1.61 1.42 -5.57
N GLU A 26 -1.15 2.64 -5.85
CA GLU A 26 -0.34 2.97 -7.02
C GLU A 26 0.90 3.74 -6.59
N SER A 27 2.08 3.33 -7.05
CA SER A 27 3.29 4.16 -6.93
C SER A 27 3.32 5.22 -8.02
N LYS A 28 3.49 6.50 -7.65
CA LYS A 28 3.68 7.60 -8.62
C LYS A 28 5.01 7.54 -9.37
N LEU A 29 5.97 6.73 -8.90
CA LEU A 29 7.20 6.42 -9.60
C LEU A 29 7.14 4.97 -10.09
N GLN A 30 7.09 4.80 -11.41
CA GLN A 30 6.97 3.52 -12.10
C GLN A 30 8.18 3.23 -13.00
N PRO A 31 8.75 2.00 -12.97
CA PRO A 31 8.45 0.95 -12.00
C PRO A 31 8.88 1.34 -10.57
N ILE A 32 8.42 0.61 -9.56
CA ILE A 32 8.98 0.73 -8.20
C ILE A 32 10.49 0.41 -8.28
N THR A 33 11.34 1.29 -7.78
CA THR A 33 12.81 1.15 -7.86
C THR A 33 13.43 1.25 -6.48
N ILE A 34 14.43 0.42 -6.22
CA ILE A 34 15.16 0.49 -4.95
C ILE A 34 15.97 1.80 -4.85
N ASN A 35 16.22 2.22 -3.61
CA ASN A 35 17.01 3.38 -3.23
C ASN A 35 16.49 4.73 -3.77
N ARG A 36 15.21 4.80 -4.09
CA ARG A 36 14.48 6.04 -4.42
C ARG A 36 13.32 6.23 -3.46
N ILE A 37 12.92 7.48 -3.24
CA ILE A 37 11.71 7.81 -2.50
C ILE A 37 10.54 7.75 -3.49
N HIS A 38 9.46 7.10 -3.06
CA HIS A 38 8.22 6.96 -3.78
C HIS A 38 7.10 7.67 -3.03
N ASN A 39 6.22 8.32 -3.79
CA ASN A 39 4.91 8.72 -3.32
C ASN A 39 3.91 7.70 -3.87
N TRP A 40 3.04 7.18 -3.02
CA TRP A 40 1.98 6.26 -3.38
C TRP A 40 0.63 6.97 -3.27
N VAL A 41 -0.33 6.55 -4.08
CA VAL A 41 -1.75 6.79 -3.84
C VAL A 41 -2.32 5.50 -3.30
N VAL A 42 -2.94 5.54 -2.13
CA VAL A 42 -3.70 4.42 -1.56
C VAL A 42 -5.17 4.74 -1.74
N HIS A 43 -5.89 3.86 -2.42
CA HIS A 43 -7.34 3.97 -2.58
C HIS A 43 -8.03 3.09 -1.53
N VAL A 44 -9.07 3.63 -0.90
CA VAL A 44 -9.85 2.97 0.14
C VAL A 44 -11.33 3.10 -0.21
N GLU A 45 -11.98 1.95 -0.41
CA GLU A 45 -13.43 1.86 -0.55
C GLU A 45 -14.01 0.85 0.45
N THR A 46 -15.26 1.02 0.83
CA THR A 46 -16.02 0.01 1.59
C THR A 46 -16.22 -1.24 0.74
N SER A 47 -16.54 -2.37 1.37
CA SER A 47 -16.81 -3.63 0.66
C SER A 47 -17.94 -3.58 -0.39
N ASP A 48 -18.79 -2.56 -0.36
CA ASP A 48 -19.85 -2.28 -1.34
C ASP A 48 -19.47 -1.25 -2.43
N GLY A 49 -18.22 -0.75 -2.42
CA GLY A 49 -17.66 0.11 -3.46
C GLY A 49 -17.87 1.60 -3.24
N SER A 50 -18.21 2.03 -2.02
CA SER A 50 -18.28 3.47 -1.69
C SER A 50 -16.90 3.97 -1.25
N PRO A 51 -16.40 5.11 -1.76
CA PRO A 51 -15.15 5.69 -1.30
C PRO A 51 -15.20 5.98 0.21
N VAL A 52 -14.08 5.77 0.90
CA VAL A 52 -13.96 6.02 2.34
C VAL A 52 -13.24 7.34 2.58
N ASP A 53 -13.96 8.24 3.23
CA ASP A 53 -13.48 9.57 3.63
C ASP A 53 -12.96 9.54 5.07
N ASP A 54 -12.17 10.54 5.44
CA ASP A 54 -11.69 10.77 6.82
C ASP A 54 -11.03 9.55 7.50
N ALA A 55 -10.46 8.65 6.70
CA ALA A 55 -9.70 7.51 7.22
C ALA A 55 -8.31 7.94 7.67
N MET A 56 -7.88 7.43 8.81
CA MET A 56 -6.46 7.38 9.15
C MET A 56 -5.84 6.18 8.43
N VAL A 57 -4.99 6.46 7.45
CA VAL A 57 -4.24 5.46 6.69
C VAL A 57 -2.80 5.39 7.22
N THR A 58 -2.38 4.21 7.67
CA THR A 58 -1.00 3.97 8.11
C THR A 58 -0.39 2.79 7.36
N LEU A 59 0.93 2.85 7.16
CA LEU A 59 1.66 1.83 6.41
C LEU A 59 2.91 1.42 7.18
N ILE A 60 3.10 0.11 7.28
CA ILE A 60 4.34 -0.50 7.70
C ILE A 60 4.78 -1.50 6.64
N GLY A 61 6.06 -1.86 6.65
CA GLY A 61 6.53 -2.88 5.73
C GLY A 61 7.92 -3.37 6.05
N GLY A 62 8.29 -4.47 5.40
CA GLY A 62 9.58 -5.11 5.60
C GLY A 62 9.77 -6.30 4.68
N MET A 63 10.94 -6.91 4.80
CA MET A 63 11.28 -8.17 4.14
C MET A 63 11.15 -9.31 5.16
N PRO A 64 10.14 -10.20 5.06
CA PRO A 64 9.90 -11.22 6.08
C PRO A 64 11.07 -12.19 6.28
N GLY A 65 11.86 -12.44 5.23
CA GLY A 65 13.05 -13.29 5.29
C GLY A 65 14.32 -12.62 5.83
N HIS A 66 14.28 -11.32 6.15
CA HIS A 66 15.49 -10.52 6.38
C HIS A 66 15.47 -9.60 7.62
N ASP A 67 14.49 -9.73 8.52
CA ASP A 67 14.37 -8.96 9.78
C ASP A 67 14.68 -7.45 9.63
N HIS A 68 14.23 -6.88 8.50
CA HIS A 68 14.43 -5.49 8.13
C HIS A 68 13.10 -4.89 7.69
N GLY A 69 12.72 -3.79 8.36
CA GLY A 69 11.57 -2.98 7.96
C GLY A 69 11.89 -2.03 6.81
N LEU A 70 10.96 -1.14 6.51
CA LEU A 70 11.22 0.00 5.65
C LEU A 70 12.37 0.85 6.25
N PRO A 71 13.30 1.36 5.41
CA PRO A 71 14.38 2.25 5.85
C PRO A 71 13.89 3.68 6.13
N THR A 72 12.60 3.92 6.01
CA THR A 72 11.89 5.19 6.20
C THR A 72 10.60 4.92 6.97
N MET A 73 9.94 5.99 7.40
CA MET A 73 8.60 5.95 8.01
C MET A 73 7.63 6.68 7.07
N PRO A 74 6.95 5.96 6.16
CA PRO A 74 5.99 6.56 5.25
C PRO A 74 4.80 7.13 6.02
N LEU A 75 4.20 8.20 5.50
CA LEU A 75 3.07 8.88 6.11
C LEU A 75 2.01 9.18 5.07
N ALA A 76 0.74 8.95 5.41
CA ALA A 76 -0.38 9.53 4.67
C ALA A 76 -0.44 11.04 5.00
N THR A 77 -0.18 11.89 4.01
CA THR A 77 -0.02 13.34 4.22
C THR A 77 -1.20 14.16 3.70
N GLN A 78 -2.00 13.60 2.79
CA GLN A 78 -3.10 14.31 2.16
C GLN A 78 -4.22 13.35 1.72
N TYR A 79 -5.48 13.72 2.00
CA TYR A 79 -6.64 13.15 1.32
C TYR A 79 -6.86 13.87 -0.01
N LEU A 80 -6.91 13.10 -1.10
CA LEU A 80 -7.00 13.59 -2.48
C LEU A 80 -8.45 13.66 -2.99
N GLY A 81 -9.41 13.11 -2.24
CA GLY A 81 -10.80 12.95 -2.66
C GLY A 81 -11.09 11.53 -3.15
N ASP A 82 -12.38 11.16 -3.22
CA ASP A 82 -12.84 9.90 -3.80
C ASP A 82 -12.15 8.64 -3.23
N GLY A 83 -11.83 8.64 -1.93
CA GLY A 83 -11.17 7.51 -1.25
C GLY A 83 -9.66 7.44 -1.45
N ASP A 84 -9.05 8.41 -2.12
CA ASP A 84 -7.61 8.44 -2.40
C ASP A 84 -6.81 9.19 -1.33
N TYR A 85 -5.71 8.57 -0.87
CA TYR A 85 -4.80 9.12 0.13
C TYR A 85 -3.37 9.15 -0.43
N LEU A 86 -2.73 10.31 -0.41
CA LEU A 86 -1.32 10.45 -0.74
C LEU A 86 -0.47 9.95 0.43
N VAL A 87 0.34 8.93 0.14
CA VAL A 87 1.35 8.41 1.06
C VAL A 87 2.73 8.80 0.54
N GLU A 88 3.53 9.44 1.39
CA GLU A 88 4.86 9.91 1.02
C GLU A 88 5.95 9.21 1.82
N GLY A 89 7.15 9.14 1.27
CA GLY A 89 8.32 8.60 1.98
C GLY A 89 8.47 7.08 1.89
N MET A 90 7.75 6.40 0.99
CA MET A 90 8.00 4.99 0.70
C MET A 90 9.42 4.82 0.13
N LYS A 91 10.19 3.85 0.63
CA LYS A 91 11.52 3.53 0.10
C LYS A 91 11.83 2.06 0.29
N PHE A 92 12.39 1.45 -0.75
CA PHE A 92 12.88 0.07 -0.72
C PHE A 92 14.39 0.10 -0.82
N HIS A 93 15.13 -0.67 -0.02
CA HIS A 93 16.60 -0.65 -0.04
C HIS A 93 17.23 -1.89 -0.70
N MET A 94 16.45 -2.95 -0.92
CA MET A 94 16.88 -4.22 -1.49
C MET A 94 15.84 -4.78 -2.45
N ASN A 95 16.30 -5.48 -3.49
CA ASN A 95 15.43 -6.31 -4.32
C ASN A 95 14.99 -7.55 -3.53
N GLY A 96 13.88 -8.18 -3.93
CA GLY A 96 13.34 -9.35 -3.25
C GLY A 96 11.87 -9.18 -2.87
N TRP A 97 11.41 -10.11 -2.03
CA TRP A 97 10.05 -10.14 -1.53
C TRP A 97 9.89 -9.17 -0.35
N TRP A 98 8.92 -8.28 -0.50
CA TRP A 98 8.50 -7.30 0.49
C TRP A 98 7.05 -7.55 0.88
N GLN A 99 6.72 -7.26 2.13
CA GLN A 99 5.36 -7.18 2.63
C GLN A 99 5.08 -5.75 3.08
N ILE A 100 3.97 -5.18 2.59
CA ILE A 100 3.47 -3.88 3.00
C ILE A 100 2.09 -4.07 3.61
N THR A 101 1.96 -3.75 4.90
CA THR A 101 0.67 -3.76 5.59
C THR A 101 0.12 -2.35 5.61
N ILE A 102 -1.09 -2.19 5.08
CA ILE A 102 -1.87 -0.95 5.12
C ILE A 102 -2.96 -1.14 6.15
N SER A 103 -3.04 -0.26 7.13
CA SER A 103 -4.10 -0.24 8.14
C SER A 103 -4.97 0.98 7.97
N ILE A 104 -6.28 0.76 8.08
CA ILE A 104 -7.33 1.76 7.96
C ILE A 104 -8.00 1.90 9.31
N THR A 105 -8.15 3.13 9.78
CA THR A 105 -8.97 3.44 10.95
C THR A 105 -9.97 4.52 10.61
N VAL A 106 -11.26 4.23 10.78
CA VAL A 106 -12.36 5.18 10.65
C VAL A 106 -13.11 5.22 11.97
N GLU A 107 -13.14 6.38 12.61
CA GLU A 107 -13.63 6.54 13.99
C GLU A 107 -12.96 5.53 14.97
N SER A 108 -13.68 4.48 15.38
CA SER A 108 -13.18 3.41 16.25
C SER A 108 -12.97 2.06 15.53
N SER A 109 -13.32 1.98 14.25
CA SER A 109 -13.19 0.75 13.45
C SER A 109 -11.79 0.68 12.86
N TYR A 110 -11.13 -0.46 13.03
CA TYR A 110 -9.79 -0.75 12.52
C TYR A 110 -9.85 -1.99 11.62
N ASP A 111 -9.18 -1.93 10.48
CA ASP A 111 -8.91 -3.11 9.63
C ASP A 111 -7.54 -2.97 8.96
N SER A 112 -7.02 -4.06 8.42
CA SER A 112 -5.76 -4.05 7.69
C SER A 112 -5.73 -5.01 6.52
N VAL A 113 -4.80 -4.79 5.60
CA VAL A 113 -4.48 -5.71 4.50
C VAL A 113 -2.97 -5.73 4.28
N THR A 114 -2.43 -6.89 3.92
CA THR A 114 -1.00 -7.03 3.60
C THR A 114 -0.82 -7.37 2.12
N PHE A 115 -0.06 -6.54 1.41
CA PHE A 115 0.33 -6.76 0.03
C PHE A 115 1.73 -7.36 -0.05
N ASP A 116 1.87 -8.43 -0.82
CA ASP A 116 3.17 -8.95 -1.24
C ASP A 116 3.65 -8.18 -2.49
N LEU A 117 4.91 -7.73 -2.46
CA LEU A 117 5.58 -7.09 -3.58
C LEU A 117 6.86 -7.85 -3.91
N GLN A 118 7.11 -8.06 -5.20
CA GLN A 118 8.39 -8.55 -5.70
C GLN A 118 9.11 -7.43 -6.44
N LEU A 119 10.26 -7.02 -5.92
CA LEU A 119 11.16 -6.04 -6.53
C LEU A 119 12.43 -6.70 -7.08
#